data_AF-A0A6P1M6L3-F1
#
_entry.id   AF-A0A6P1M6L3-F1
#
_cell.length_a   1.000
_cell.length_b   1.000
_cell.length_c   1.000
_cell.angle_alpha   90.00
_cell.angle_beta   90.00
_cell.angle_gamma   90.00
#
_symmetry.space_group_name_H-M   'P 1'
#
loop_
_entity.id
_entity.type
_entity.pdbx_description
1 polymer ?
#
loop_
_entity_poly.entity_id
_entity_poly.type
_entity_poly.pdbx_seq_one_letter_code
_entity_poly.pdbx_strand_id
1 'polypeptide(L)'
;MARFYKPGIFHGMSKGQAVGFLVLMGFVLFVALRIFTPPTEVVQRISSPDGSREARLMLVYYYSDPGYKIATRSGLLWHTRLYMPEYKDGSAAKREALLRWSDDSKQLFFEINGKLIWSDRF
;
A
#
# COMPACT_ATOMS: atom_id res chain seq x y z
N MET A 1 -24.85 -28.60 -38.10
CA MET A 1 -23.85 -27.83 -37.32
C MET A 1 -24.43 -26.47 -36.97
N ALA A 2 -24.82 -26.24 -35.71
CA ALA A 2 -25.32 -24.94 -35.27
C ALA A 2 -24.13 -24.06 -34.82
N ARG A 3 -23.96 -22.88 -35.43
CA ARG A 3 -23.02 -21.86 -34.95
C ARG A 3 -23.61 -21.19 -33.71
N PHE A 4 -23.02 -21.43 -32.54
CA PHE A 4 -23.28 -20.64 -31.35
C PHE A 4 -22.67 -19.24 -31.54
N TYR A 5 -23.52 -18.25 -31.83
CA TYR A 5 -23.14 -16.86 -31.78
C TYR A 5 -23.18 -16.43 -30.31
N LYS A 6 -22.02 -16.15 -29.69
CA LYS A 6 -21.98 -15.42 -28.42
C LYS A 6 -22.02 -13.93 -28.78
N PRO A 7 -23.15 -13.22 -28.61
CA PRO A 7 -23.13 -11.77 -28.76
C PRO A 7 -22.14 -11.19 -27.76
N GLY A 8 -21.19 -10.39 -28.25
CA GLY A 8 -20.26 -9.66 -27.40
C GLY A 8 -21.01 -8.68 -26.50
N ILE A 9 -20.40 -8.28 -25.39
CA ILE A 9 -20.98 -7.43 -24.34
C ILE A 9 -21.48 -6.07 -24.88
N PHE A 10 -21.01 -5.66 -26.07
CA PHE A 10 -21.36 -4.40 -26.73
C PHE A 10 -22.29 -4.57 -27.94
N HIS A 11 -22.91 -5.74 -28.12
CA HIS A 11 -23.80 -5.99 -29.26
C HIS A 11 -25.02 -5.06 -29.21
N GLY A 12 -25.21 -4.25 -30.26
CA GLY A 12 -26.32 -3.28 -30.36
C GLY A 12 -26.01 -1.87 -29.84
N MET A 13 -24.82 -1.60 -29.30
CA MET A 13 -24.42 -0.24 -28.91
C MET A 13 -23.78 0.53 -30.07
N SER A 14 -24.08 1.81 -30.17
CA SER A 14 -23.30 2.73 -31.00
C SER A 14 -21.90 2.94 -30.40
N LYS A 15 -20.94 3.38 -31.21
CA LYS A 15 -19.57 3.68 -30.74
C LYS A 15 -19.58 4.67 -29.56
N GLY A 16 -20.45 5.68 -29.60
CA GLY A 16 -20.60 6.66 -28.51
C GLY A 16 -21.13 6.05 -27.21
N GLN A 17 -22.09 5.13 -27.31
CA GLN A 17 -22.62 4.41 -26.14
C GLN A 17 -21.58 3.48 -25.52
N ALA A 18 -20.82 2.74 -26.34
CA ALA A 18 -19.76 1.87 -25.84
C ALA A 18 -18.65 2.66 -25.12
N VAL A 19 -18.24 3.82 -25.67
CA VAL A 19 -17.26 4.70 -25.03
C VAL A 19 -17.79 5.27 -23.72
N GLY A 20 -19.03 5.78 -23.71
CA GLY A 20 -19.66 6.30 -22.49
C GLY A 20 -19.76 5.25 -21.38
N PHE A 21 -20.12 4.01 -21.73
CA PHE A 21 -20.16 2.90 -20.79
C PHE A 21 -18.79 2.56 -20.21
N LEU A 22 -17.74 2.51 -21.05
CA LEU A 22 -16.37 2.25 -20.59
C LEU A 22 -15.85 3.35 -19.65
N VAL A 23 -16.13 4.62 -19.96
CA VAL A 23 -15.76 5.75 -19.09
C VAL A 23 -16.49 5.65 -17.75
N LEU A 24 -17.80 5.35 -17.76
CA LEU A 24 -18.58 5.19 -16.53
C LEU A 24 -18.04 4.02 -15.69
N MET A 25 -17.76 2.87 -16.31
CA MET A 25 -17.19 1.71 -15.61
C MET A 25 -15.82 2.03 -15.02
N GLY A 26 -14.95 2.69 -15.77
CA GLY A 26 -13.65 3.15 -15.28
C GLY A 26 -13.77 4.10 -14.09
N PHE A 27 -14.72 5.04 -14.14
CA PHE A 27 -14.97 5.97 -13.04
C PHE A 27 -15.51 5.27 -11.78
N VAL A 28 -16.50 4.38 -11.94
CA VAL A 28 -17.05 3.61 -10.82
C VAL A 28 -15.96 2.75 -10.16
N LEU A 29 -15.14 2.08 -10.97
CA LEU A 29 -14.01 1.28 -10.48
C LEU A 29 -12.99 2.16 -9.74
N PHE A 30 -12.66 3.33 -10.28
CA PHE A 30 -11.76 4.29 -9.63
C PHE A 30 -12.27 4.75 -8.26
N VAL A 31 -13.55 5.13 -8.17
CA VAL A 31 -14.18 5.53 -6.91
C VAL A 31 -14.21 4.38 -5.91
N ALA A 32 -14.58 3.18 -6.35
CA ALA A 32 -14.56 1.99 -5.49
C ALA A 32 -13.16 1.73 -4.92
N LEU A 33 -12.13 1.71 -5.76
CA LEU A 33 -10.74 1.54 -5.34
C LEU A 33 -10.29 2.63 -4.36
N ARG A 34 -10.72 3.88 -4.57
CA ARG A 34 -10.38 5.01 -3.69
C ARG A 34 -11.01 4.89 -2.30
N ILE A 35 -12.23 4.35 -2.21
CA ILE A 35 -12.94 4.11 -0.95
C ILE A 35 -12.34 2.91 -0.20
N PHE A 36 -12.01 1.83 -0.92
CA PHE A 36 -11.45 0.62 -0.33
C PHE A 36 -9.98 0.77 0.12
N THR A 37 -9.25 1.75 -0.41
CA THR A 37 -7.87 1.98 0.00
C THR A 37 -7.83 2.95 1.18
N PRO A 38 -7.42 2.49 2.38
CA PRO A 38 -7.34 3.38 3.53
C PRO A 38 -6.34 4.53 3.27
N PRO A 39 -6.61 5.73 3.82
CA PRO A 39 -5.67 6.82 3.71
C PRO A 39 -4.35 6.46 4.40
N THR A 40 -3.24 6.78 3.73
CA THR A 40 -1.90 6.51 4.22
C THR A 40 -1.06 7.77 4.28
N GLU A 41 -0.27 7.93 5.33
CA GLU A 41 0.65 9.04 5.53
C GLU A 41 2.07 8.51 5.72
N VAL A 42 3.06 9.09 5.03
CA VAL A 42 4.46 8.73 5.24
C VAL A 42 4.97 9.49 6.45
N VAL A 43 5.29 8.76 7.54
CA VAL A 43 5.80 9.36 8.78
C VAL A 43 7.32 9.36 8.86
N GLN A 44 7.97 8.42 8.16
CA GLN A 44 9.42 8.36 8.14
C GLN A 44 9.91 7.81 6.79
N ARG A 45 11.01 8.36 6.31
CA ARG A 45 11.79 7.81 5.19
C ARG A 45 13.26 7.82 5.59
N ILE A 46 13.93 6.69 5.41
CA ILE A 46 15.36 6.53 5.73
C ILE A 46 16.07 5.80 4.58
N SER A 47 17.30 6.19 4.31
CA SER A 47 18.19 5.46 3.41
C SER A 47 19.02 4.45 4.20
N SER A 48 19.38 3.33 3.58
CA SER A 48 20.38 2.43 4.14
C SER A 48 21.74 3.15 4.24
N PRO A 49 22.61 2.78 5.20
CA PRO A 49 23.93 3.38 5.35
C PRO A 49 24.79 3.34 4.08
N ASP A 50 24.67 2.28 3.28
CA ASP A 50 25.34 2.14 1.98
C ASP A 50 24.68 2.93 0.84
N GLY A 51 23.52 3.57 1.08
CA GLY A 51 22.74 4.32 0.10
C GLY A 51 22.06 3.48 -0.98
N SER A 52 22.18 2.15 -0.95
CA SER A 52 21.64 1.27 -1.99
C SER A 52 20.12 1.12 -1.94
N ARG A 53 19.52 1.36 -0.76
CA ARG A 53 18.12 1.11 -0.48
C ARG A 53 17.51 2.27 0.29
N GLU A 54 16.20 2.38 0.17
CA GLU A 54 15.41 3.22 1.05
C GLU A 54 14.29 2.42 1.69
N ALA A 55 13.94 2.80 2.91
CA ALA A 55 12.76 2.34 3.63
C ALA A 55 11.87 3.52 3.95
N ARG A 56 10.55 3.30 3.97
CA ARG A 56 9.57 4.26 4.47
C ARG A 56 8.59 3.58 5.40
N LEU A 57 8.27 4.29 6.48
CA LEU A 57 7.20 3.97 7.41
C LEU A 57 5.99 4.81 7.03
N MET A 58 4.85 4.15 6.93
CA MET A 58 3.58 4.79 6.65
C MET A 58 2.58 4.45 7.75
N LEU A 59 1.84 5.45 8.22
CA LEU A 59 0.61 5.22 8.97
C LEU A 59 -0.52 4.86 8.01
N VAL A 60 -1.36 3.93 8.43
CA VAL A 60 -2.56 3.52 7.71
C VAL A 60 -3.73 3.78 8.64
N TYR A 61 -4.58 4.75 8.32
CA TYR A 61 -5.67 5.13 9.22
C TYR A 61 -6.90 4.26 8.95
N TYR A 62 -7.22 3.41 9.93
CA TYR A 62 -8.54 2.82 10.07
C TYR A 62 -9.37 3.62 11.07
N TYR A 63 -10.68 3.38 11.12
CA TYR A 63 -11.63 4.18 11.90
C TYR A 63 -11.32 4.28 13.41
N SER A 64 -10.53 3.38 13.97
CA SER A 64 -10.25 3.25 15.42
C SER A 64 -8.79 3.54 15.79
N ASP A 65 -7.87 2.68 15.35
CA ASP A 65 -6.44 2.77 15.65
C ASP A 65 -5.62 2.86 14.35
N PRO A 66 -4.51 3.62 14.33
CA PRO A 66 -3.63 3.63 13.18
C PRO A 66 -2.88 2.28 13.06
N GLY A 67 -2.86 1.75 11.85
CA GLY A 67 -1.95 0.69 11.41
C GLY A 67 -0.63 1.23 10.89
N TYR A 68 0.29 0.32 10.58
CA TYR A 68 1.61 0.63 10.04
C TYR A 68 1.87 -0.15 8.77
N LYS A 69 2.50 0.50 7.80
CA LYS A 69 2.97 -0.12 6.57
C LYS A 69 4.42 0.25 6.34
N ILE A 70 5.26 -0.76 6.12
CA ILE A 70 6.68 -0.58 5.80
C ILE A 70 6.85 -0.93 4.34
N ALA A 71 7.51 -0.05 3.59
CA ALA A 71 7.90 -0.33 2.22
C ALA A 71 9.37 -0.01 2.00
N THR A 72 10.02 -0.79 1.15
CA THR A 72 11.42 -0.60 0.76
C THR A 72 11.54 -0.44 -0.74
N ARG A 73 12.55 0.29 -1.22
CA ARG A 73 12.93 0.32 -2.63
C ARG A 73 14.42 0.12 -2.80
N SER A 74 14.77 -0.57 -3.89
CA SER A 74 16.12 -0.76 -4.42
C SER A 74 16.02 -0.49 -5.92
N GLY A 75 15.85 0.79 -6.29
CA GLY A 75 15.49 1.22 -7.64
C GLY A 75 14.18 2.03 -7.69
N LEU A 76 13.38 1.83 -8.74
CA LEU A 76 12.20 2.67 -9.04
C LEU A 76 10.95 2.32 -8.22
N LEU A 77 10.74 1.04 -7.89
CA LEU A 77 9.49 0.56 -7.32
C LEU A 77 9.58 0.35 -5.80
N TRP A 78 8.50 0.74 -5.12
CA TRP A 78 8.31 0.46 -3.70
C TRP A 78 7.69 -0.93 -3.51
N HIS A 79 8.33 -1.75 -2.70
CA HIS A 79 7.84 -3.06 -2.31
C HIS A 79 7.37 -3.00 -0.86
N THR A 80 6.13 -3.44 -0.60
CA THR A 80 5.61 -3.53 0.77
C THR A 80 6.26 -4.72 1.46
N ARG A 81 6.86 -4.50 2.63
CA ARG A 81 7.53 -5.52 3.45
C ARG A 81 6.70 -5.93 4.65
N LEU A 82 6.02 -4.96 5.27
CA LEU A 82 5.09 -5.20 6.36
C LEU A 82 3.81 -4.41 6.11
N TYR A 83 2.68 -5.06 6.38
CA TYR A 83 1.39 -4.42 6.53
C TYR A 83 0.75 -4.88 7.83
N MET A 84 0.59 -3.97 8.77
CA MET A 84 -0.03 -4.22 10.06
C MET A 84 -1.28 -3.35 10.17
N PRO A 85 -2.48 -3.96 10.07
CA PRO A 85 -3.72 -3.20 9.93
C PRO A 85 -4.07 -2.40 11.19
N GLU A 86 -3.88 -2.97 12.37
CA GLU A 86 -4.10 -2.29 13.65
C GLU A 86 -3.00 -2.71 14.62
N TYR A 87 -2.43 -1.76 15.34
CA TYR A 87 -1.56 -2.03 16.48
C TYR A 87 -2.28 -1.60 17.75
N LYS A 88 -2.60 -2.54 18.63
CA LYS A 88 -3.46 -2.31 19.81
C LYS A 88 -2.72 -2.11 21.12
N ASP A 89 -1.39 -2.24 21.10
CA ASP A 89 -0.59 -2.08 22.32
C ASP A 89 -0.39 -0.59 22.62
N GLY A 90 -0.86 -0.16 23.80
CA GLY A 90 -0.71 1.21 24.33
C GLY A 90 -1.66 2.24 23.71
N SER A 91 -1.63 3.48 24.22
CA SER A 91 -2.42 4.60 23.69
C SER A 91 -1.83 5.11 22.37
N ALA A 92 -2.65 5.19 21.31
CA ALA A 92 -2.25 5.66 19.99
C ALA A 92 -1.55 7.04 20.00
N ALA A 93 -1.93 7.92 20.93
CA ALA A 93 -1.39 9.28 21.05
C ALA A 93 0.06 9.36 21.58
N LYS A 94 0.62 8.25 22.09
CA LYS A 94 1.98 8.18 22.66
C LYS A 94 2.89 7.18 21.96
N ARG A 95 2.50 6.67 20.78
CA ARG A 95 3.29 5.66 20.07
C ARG A 95 4.39 6.33 19.24
N GLU A 96 5.63 6.16 19.65
CA GLU A 96 6.80 6.52 18.85
C GLU A 96 7.19 5.33 17.99
N ALA A 97 6.84 5.38 16.71
CA ALA A 97 7.15 4.32 15.75
C ALA A 97 8.36 4.73 14.91
N LEU A 98 9.35 3.83 14.83
CA LEU A 98 10.64 4.12 14.24
C LEU A 98 11.12 2.96 13.36
N LEU A 99 11.60 3.31 12.17
CA LEU A 99 12.43 2.45 11.33
C LEU A 99 13.90 2.77 11.57
N ARG A 100 14.73 1.72 11.56
CA ARG A 100 16.18 1.82 11.66
C ARG A 100 16.85 0.75 10.81
N TRP A 101 17.85 1.14 10.02
CA TRP A 101 18.74 0.18 9.36
C TRP A 101 19.82 -0.31 10.32
N SER A 102 20.28 -1.54 10.15
CA SER A 102 21.56 -1.98 10.69
C SER A 102 22.71 -1.22 10.02
N ASP A 103 23.82 -1.07 10.76
CA ASP A 103 25.00 -0.36 10.26
C ASP A 103 25.60 -1.02 9.01
N ASP A 104 25.43 -2.34 8.86
CA ASP A 104 25.87 -3.10 7.69
C ASP A 104 24.88 -3.04 6.50
N SER A 105 23.78 -2.29 6.61
CA SER A 105 22.73 -2.15 5.58
C SER A 105 21.99 -3.45 5.20
N LYS A 106 22.16 -4.53 5.98
CA LYS A 106 21.55 -5.85 5.69
C LYS A 106 20.25 -6.12 6.44
N GLN A 107 19.90 -5.32 7.42
CA GLN A 107 18.71 -5.55 8.24
C GLN A 107 17.95 -4.25 8.47
N LEU A 108 16.63 -4.34 8.38
CA LEU A 108 15.72 -3.25 8.71
C LEU A 108 14.96 -3.63 9.97
N PHE A 109 14.93 -2.74 10.95
CA PHE A 109 14.22 -2.89 12.21
C PHE A 109 13.05 -1.93 12.26
N PHE A 110 11.94 -2.40 12.82
CA PHE A 110 10.76 -1.61 13.13
C PHE A 110 10.47 -1.72 14.62
N GLU A 111 10.48 -0.58 15.28
CA GLU A 111 10.32 -0.45 16.71
C GLU A 111 9.13 0.47 17.03
N ILE A 112 8.40 0.14 18.09
CA ILE A 112 7.36 1.01 18.66
C ILE A 112 7.69 1.18 20.14
N ASN A 113 7.85 2.42 20.60
CA ASN A 113 8.24 2.76 21.98
C ASN A 113 9.51 2.01 22.44
N GLY A 114 10.50 1.89 21.55
CA GLY A 114 11.76 1.17 21.81
C GLY A 114 11.65 -0.37 21.84
N LYS A 115 10.46 -0.94 21.65
CA LYS A 115 10.27 -2.39 21.52
C LYS A 115 10.35 -2.80 20.06
N LEU A 116 11.19 -3.78 19.75
CA LEU A 116 11.24 -4.39 18.43
C LEU A 116 9.93 -5.12 18.12
N ILE A 117 9.24 -4.68 17.07
CA ILE A 117 7.99 -5.27 16.59
C ILE A 117 8.23 -6.17 15.40
N TRP A 118 9.15 -5.78 14.52
CA TRP A 118 9.45 -6.52 13.30
C TRP A 118 10.86 -6.24 12.80
N SER A 119 11.45 -7.20 12.09
CA SER A 119 12.69 -7.01 11.37
C SER A 119 12.74 -7.86 10.09
N ASP A 120 13.46 -7.40 9.08
CA ASP A 120 13.66 -8.12 7.81
C ASP A 120 15.10 -7.99 7.33
N ARG A 121 15.60 -9.04 6.66
CA ARG A 121 16.96 -9.11 6.12
C ARG A 121 16.98 -8.92 4.60
N PHE A 122 18.05 -8.30 4.11
CA PHE A 122 18.23 -7.88 2.73
C PHE A 122 19.61 -8.22 2.17
#